data_AF-A0A368ELG4-F1
#
_entry.id   AF-A0A368ELG4-F1
#
_cell.length_a   1.000
_cell.length_b   1.000
_cell.length_c   1.000
_cell.angle_alpha   90.00
_cell.angle_beta   90.00
_cell.angle_gamma   90.00
#
_symmetry.space_group_name_H-M   'P 1'
#
loop_
_entity.id
_entity.type
_entity.pdbx_description
1 polymer ?
#
loop_
_entity_poly.entity_id
_entity_poly.type
_entity_poly.pdbx_seq_one_letter_code
_entity_poly.pdbx_strand_id
1 'polypeptide(L)' 'MLSKVKIFLKEVIDLSLLVVALGVILQVIFGSSVPFIGGDIVNNMLSIIAQLGDGGLVGLIALGIIVYLINKQAV' A
#
# COMPACT_ATOMS: atom_id res chain seq x y z
N MET A 1 -16.01 5.99 21.81
CA MET A 1 -15.36 4.67 21.60
C MET A 1 -14.96 4.50 20.14
N LEU A 2 -15.90 4.42 19.18
CA LEU A 2 -15.61 4.23 17.74
C LEU A 2 -14.65 5.27 17.14
N SER A 3 -14.78 6.55 17.52
CA SER A 3 -13.89 7.63 17.07
C SER A 3 -12.42 7.40 17.48
N LYS A 4 -12.17 6.95 18.73
CA LYS A 4 -10.80 6.65 19.20
C LYS A 4 -10.18 5.49 18.43
N VAL A 5 -10.97 4.45 18.14
CA VAL A 5 -10.52 3.31 17.32
C VAL A 5 -10.20 3.77 15.89
N LYS A 6 -11.04 4.63 15.29
CA LYS A 6 -10.78 5.17 13.95
C LYS A 6 -9.48 5.98 13.91
N ILE A 7 -9.23 6.82 14.90
CA ILE A 7 -7.99 7.61 15.00
C ILE A 7 -6.77 6.70 15.15
N PHE A 8 -6.82 5.73 16.07
CA PHE A 8 -5.75 4.77 16.26
C PHE A 8 -5.42 3.99 14.97
N LEU A 9 -6.44 3.48 14.27
CA LEU A 9 -6.23 2.77 13.01
C LEU A 9 -5.61 3.67 11.94
N LYS A 10 -6.00 4.95 11.89
CA LYS A 10 -5.39 5.92 10.97
C LYS A 10 -3.91 6.12 11.28
N GLU A 11 -3.55 6.32 12.56
CA GLU A 11 -2.15 6.48 12.97
C GLU A 11 -1.29 5.24 12.65
N VAL A 12 -1.86 4.04 12.86
CA VAL A 12 -1.17 2.78 12.51
C VAL A 12 -0.98 2.66 11.00
N ILE A 13 -1.98 3.04 10.20
CA ILE A 13 -1.87 3.05 8.73
C ILE A 13 -0.79 4.04 8.29
N ASP A 14 -0.80 5.27 8.82
CA ASP A 14 0.17 6.31 8.48
C ASP A 14 1.60 5.84 8.81
N LEU A 15 1.82 5.23 9.98
CA LEU A 15 3.11 4.64 10.35
C LEU A 15 3.51 3.49 9.42
N SER A 16 2.58 2.60 9.11
CA SER A 16 2.82 1.45 8.23
C SER A 16 3.19 1.89 6.81
N LEU A 17 2.52 2.91 6.28
CA LEU A 17 2.84 3.51 4.98
C LEU A 17 4.25 4.09 4.96
N LEU A 18 4.68 4.74 6.05
CA LEU A 18 6.04 5.27 6.17
C LEU A 18 7.08 4.14 6.16
N VAL A 19 6.81 3.04 6.85
CA VAL A 19 7.68 1.85 6.88
C VAL A 19 7.77 1.21 5.49
N VAL A 20 6.65 1.08 4.78
CA VAL A 20 6.61 0.56 3.40
C VAL A 20 7.39 1.48 2.44
N ALA A 21 7.18 2.80 2.53
CA ALA A 21 7.89 3.76 1.70
C ALA A 21 9.41 3.69 1.90
N LEU A 22 9.85 3.61 3.16
CA LEU A 22 11.26 3.40 3.49
C LEU A 22 11.79 2.09 2.90
N GLY A 23 11.04 0.99 3.07
CA GLY A 23 11.42 -0.31 2.54
C GLY A 23 11.58 -0.33 1.02
N VAL A 24 10.68 0.33 0.28
CA VAL A 24 10.79 0.49 -1.18
C VAL A 24 12.06 1.24 -1.57
N ILE A 25 12.35 2.38 -0.91
CA ILE A 25 13.55 3.19 -1.20
C ILE A 25 14.81 2.35 -1.00
N LEU A 26 14.92 1.68 0.14
CA LEU A 26 16.09 0.87 0.47
C LEU A 26 16.25 -0.32 -0.47
N GLN A 27 15.16 -1.00 -0.80
CA GLN A 27 15.20 -2.14 -1.71
C GLN A 27 15.59 -1.73 -3.14
N VAL A 28 15.17 -0.54 -3.60
CA VAL A 28 15.61 0.01 -4.89
C VAL A 28 17.11 0.33 -4.88
N ILE A 29 17.64 0.87 -3.79
CA ILE A 29 19.08 1.20 -3.65
C ILE A 29 19.94 -0.07 -3.63
N PHE A 30 19.55 -1.06 -2.84
CA PHE A 30 20.35 -2.27 -2.61
C PHE A 30 20.03 -3.43 -3.57
N GLY A 31 18.96 -3.33 -4.35
CA GLY A 31 18.55 -4.35 -5.33
C GLY A 31 18.13 -5.70 -4.73
N SER A 32 17.92 -5.77 -3.42
CA SER A 32 17.61 -7.00 -2.69
C SER A 32 16.69 -6.73 -1.50
N SER A 33 16.04 -7.78 -0.99
CA SER A 33 15.13 -7.68 0.16
C SER A 33 15.81 -7.10 1.38
N VAL A 34 15.17 -6.13 2.03
CA VAL A 34 15.73 -5.43 3.20
C VAL A 34 15.60 -6.31 4.46
N PRO A 35 16.70 -6.68 5.14
CA PRO A 35 16.68 -7.70 6.20
C PRO A 35 15.76 -7.40 7.41
N PHE A 36 15.53 -6.11 7.72
CA PHE A 36 14.78 -5.69 8.91
C PHE A 36 13.31 -5.34 8.65
N ILE A 37 12.90 -5.17 7.39
CA ILE A 37 11.50 -4.95 7.01
C ILE A 37 10.81 -6.29 6.69
N GLY A 38 11.58 -7.29 6.26
CA GLY A 38 11.10 -8.62 5.93
C GLY A 38 10.39 -8.66 4.57
N GLY A 39 10.80 -9.62 3.73
CA GLY A 39 10.18 -9.85 2.42
C GLY A 39 10.62 -8.90 1.31
N ASP A 40 10.02 -9.11 0.13
CA ASP A 40 10.31 -8.39 -1.11
C ASP A 40 9.14 -7.44 -1.42
N ILE A 41 9.24 -6.20 -0.96
CA ILE A 41 8.14 -5.22 -1.04
C ILE A 41 7.90 -4.81 -2.49
N VAL A 42 8.98 -4.58 -3.24
CA VAL A 42 8.91 -4.16 -4.64
C VAL A 42 8.24 -5.23 -5.49
N ASN A 43 8.66 -6.50 -5.39
CA ASN A 43 8.00 -7.57 -6.15
C ASN A 43 6.56 -7.82 -5.70
N ASN A 44 6.26 -7.71 -4.40
CA ASN A 44 4.87 -7.81 -3.92
C ASN A 44 3.98 -6.73 -4.56
N MET A 45 4.46 -5.47 -4.60
CA MET A 45 3.74 -4.37 -5.26
C MET A 45 3.58 -4.62 -6.77
N LEU A 46 4.64 -5.01 -7.46
CA LEU A 46 4.61 -5.32 -8.89
C LEU A 46 3.65 -6.47 -9.21
N SER A 47 3.59 -7.50 -8.36
CA SER A 47 2.65 -8.61 -8.52
C SER A 47 1.20 -8.14 -8.43
N ILE A 48 0.87 -7.28 -7.45
CA ILE A 48 -0.48 -6.72 -7.32
C ILE A 48 -0.83 -5.86 -8.55
N ILE A 49 0.09 -5.01 -9.00
CA ILE A 49 -0.11 -4.18 -10.18
C ILE A 49 -0.33 -5.05 -11.42
N ALA A 50 0.45 -6.11 -11.59
CA ALA A 50 0.29 -7.06 -12.69
C ALA A 50 -1.08 -7.76 -12.65
N GLN A 51 -1.53 -8.20 -11.47
CA GLN A 51 -2.85 -8.81 -11.29
C GLN A 51 -3.99 -7.85 -11.63
N LEU A 52 -3.86 -6.57 -11.25
CA LEU A 52 -4.82 -5.54 -11.63
C LEU A 52 -4.79 -5.28 -13.16
N GLY A 53 -3.62 -5.27 -13.78
CA GLY A 53 -3.48 -5.09 -15.23
C GLY A 53 -4.05 -6.24 -16.05
N ASP A 54 -3.87 -7.49 -15.60
CA ASP A 54 -4.34 -8.70 -16.28
C ASP A 54 -5.88 -8.75 -16.40
N GLY A 55 -6.59 -8.20 -15.41
CA GLY A 55 -8.05 -8.07 -15.42
C GLY A 55 -8.59 -6.97 -16.36
N GLY A 56 -7.73 -6.17 -17.01
CA GLY A 56 -8.13 -5.09 -17.93
C GLY A 56 -9.14 -4.12 -17.32
N LEU A 57 -10.37 -4.10 -17.84
CA LEU A 57 -11.45 -3.23 -17.36
C LEU A 57 -11.81 -3.46 -15.89
N VAL A 58 -11.80 -4.72 -15.43
CA VAL A 58 -12.12 -5.06 -14.02
C VAL A 58 -11.07 -4.47 -13.08
N GLY A 59 -9.80 -4.49 -13.49
CA GLY A 59 -8.71 -3.85 -12.74
C GLY A 59 -8.88 -2.35 -12.60
N LEU A 60 -9.28 -1.66 -13.68
CA LEU A 60 -9.55 -0.23 -13.65
C LEU A 60 -10.74 0.13 -12.74
N ILE A 61 -11.79 -0.69 -12.76
CA ILE A 61 -12.94 -0.52 -11.85
C ILE A 61 -12.49 -0.70 -10.39
N ALA A 62 -11.71 -1.75 -10.09
CA ALA A 62 -11.18 -1.99 -8.75
C ALA A 62 -10.31 -0.82 -8.26
N LEU A 63 -9.42 -0.31 -9.12
CA LEU A 63 -8.61 0.87 -8.81
C LEU A 63 -9.47 2.10 -8.52
N GLY A 64 -10.50 2.35 -9.34
CA GLY A 64 -11.44 3.46 -9.13
C GLY A 64 -12.15 3.38 -7.78
N ILE A 65 -12.58 2.20 -7.35
CA ILE A 65 -13.20 1.98 -6.04
C ILE A 65 -12.20 2.26 -4.90
N ILE A 66 -10.96 1.78 -5.01
CA ILE A 66 -9.91 2.02 -4.01
C ILE A 66 -9.65 3.53 -3.85
N VAL A 67 -9.43 4.24 -4.97
CA VAL A 67 -9.19 5.69 -4.96
C VAL A 67 -10.39 6.45 -4.37
N TYR A 68 -11.60 6.07 -4.74
CA TYR A 68 -12.82 6.65 -4.17
C TYR A 68 -12.90 6.47 -2.65
N LEU A 69 -12.60 5.27 -2.14
CA LEU A 69 -12.65 4.98 -0.70
C LEU A 69 -11.58 5.76 0.08
N ILE A 70 -10.37 5.91 -0.47
CA ILE A 70 -9.30 6.71 0.13
C ILE A 70 -9.73 8.19 0.18
N ASN A 71 -10.21 8.75 -0.94
CA ASN A 71 -10.60 10.15 -1.03
C ASN A 71 -11.86 10.48 -0.21
N LYS A 72 -12.79 9.54 -0.05
CA LYS A 72 -13.97 9.71 0.81
C LYS A 72 -13.62 9.89 2.29
N GLN A 73 -12.42 9.49 2.74
CA GLN A 73 -11.97 9.72 4.11
C GLN A 73 -11.31 11.10 4.30
N ALA A 74 -10.95 11.78 3.20
CA ALA A 74 -10.27 13.07 3.19
C ALA A 74 -11.23 14.28 3.13
N VAL A 75 -12.52 14.04 2.89
CA VAL A 75 -13.62 15.02 2.91
C VAL A 75 -14.54 14.72 4.09
#